data_AF-A0A1Y2DS19-F1
#
_entry.id   AF-A0A1Y2DS19-F1
#
_cell.length_a   1.000
_cell.length_b   1.000
_cell.length_c   1.000
_cell.angle_alpha   90.00
_cell.angle_beta   90.00
_cell.angle_gamma   90.00
#
_symmetry.space_group_name_H-M   'P 1'
#
loop_
_entity.id
_entity.type
_entity.pdbx_description
1 polymer ?
#
loop_
_entity_poly.entity_id
_entity_poly.type
_entity_poly.pdbx_seq_one_letter_code
_entity_poly.pdbx_strand_id
1 'polypeptide(L)'
;MTPQPVVVTDLRFEHHPTGLSVPVVNGDSSILSVWSDHPLSSHEIASVRVKAHGISARQAGGTDGAAINMEWSAWKGVEAALLNREGWKGQFIASSKSTAVSEGSKKKDHFRPIRLWKTFKLDSEPKHARIYITALGVYEAHLNGQRIGDEHVAPGWIWNHHKLVTAQLGVYSPDVKATKPSARICSDETWKWKKSPIISSWIYDGRHVPRRRDWNDIAAQSPQASSWELIKTLTFPKSPSSLPPAQQSRSPSP
;
A
#
# COMPACT_ATOMS: atom_id res chain seq x y z
N MET A 1 -9.07 -19.45 41.31
CA MET A 1 -10.17 -19.01 40.44
C MET A 1 -9.65 -18.94 39.02
N THR A 2 -10.04 -19.88 38.16
CA THR A 2 -9.76 -19.84 36.72
C THR A 2 -10.72 -18.84 36.06
N PRO A 3 -10.25 -17.84 35.32
CA PRO A 3 -11.13 -16.95 34.57
C PRO A 3 -11.91 -17.78 33.55
N GLN A 4 -13.24 -17.64 33.53
CA GLN A 4 -14.11 -18.29 32.55
C GLN A 4 -13.93 -17.60 31.19
N PRO A 5 -13.96 -18.33 30.06
CA PRO A 5 -13.75 -17.76 28.74
C PRO A 5 -14.87 -16.76 28.40
N VAL A 6 -14.48 -15.58 27.94
CA VAL A 6 -15.39 -14.62 27.31
C VAL A 6 -15.73 -15.18 25.93
N VAL A 7 -16.96 -15.64 25.75
CA VAL A 7 -17.50 -16.05 24.45
C VAL A 7 -17.80 -14.77 23.66
N VAL A 8 -17.37 -14.66 22.39
CA VAL A 8 -17.56 -13.46 21.55
C VAL A 8 -18.51 -13.78 20.41
N THR A 9 -19.81 -13.51 20.60
CA THR A 9 -20.87 -14.14 19.79
C THR A 9 -21.54 -13.25 18.72
N ASP A 10 -21.13 -11.98 18.52
CA ASP A 10 -21.81 -11.10 17.54
C ASP A 10 -20.84 -10.23 16.70
N LEU A 11 -20.41 -10.74 15.55
CA LEU A 11 -19.78 -9.90 14.53
C LEU A 11 -20.85 -9.37 13.58
N ARG A 12 -20.94 -8.03 13.44
CA ARG A 12 -21.73 -7.40 12.39
C ARG A 12 -20.84 -6.58 11.46
N PHE A 13 -20.74 -7.07 10.24
CA PHE A 13 -20.35 -6.29 9.09
C PHE A 13 -21.49 -5.28 8.77
N GLU A 14 -21.20 -4.17 8.11
CA GLU A 14 -22.23 -3.39 7.43
C GLU A 14 -21.58 -2.79 6.18
N HIS A 15 -21.91 -3.34 5.02
CA HIS A 15 -21.61 -2.68 3.78
C HIS A 15 -22.84 -2.64 2.88
N HIS A 16 -23.34 -1.44 2.58
CA HIS A 16 -23.58 -1.04 1.19
C HIS A 16 -23.95 0.46 1.09
N PRO A 17 -23.59 1.13 -0.02
CA PRO A 17 -24.23 2.33 -0.52
C PRO A 17 -25.77 2.31 -0.66
N THR A 18 -26.44 1.16 -0.53
CA THR A 18 -27.89 0.95 -0.75
C THR A 18 -28.60 0.20 0.38
N GLY A 19 -27.97 0.02 1.55
CA GLY A 19 -28.63 -0.45 2.77
C GLY A 19 -28.76 -1.98 2.95
N LEU A 20 -28.40 -2.40 4.17
CA LEU A 20 -28.85 -3.55 4.97
C LEU A 20 -28.84 -4.98 4.37
N SER A 21 -27.93 -5.83 4.86
CA SER A 21 -28.15 -6.71 6.03
C SER A 21 -26.88 -7.54 6.27
N VAL A 22 -26.61 -7.97 7.51
CA VAL A 22 -25.48 -8.87 7.77
C VAL A 22 -25.84 -10.00 8.72
N PRO A 23 -25.45 -11.26 8.41
CA PRO A 23 -25.61 -12.42 9.29
C PRO A 23 -24.77 -12.28 10.57
N VAL A 24 -25.38 -12.64 11.69
CA VAL A 24 -24.69 -12.78 12.98
C VAL A 24 -23.76 -13.98 12.92
N VAL A 25 -22.46 -13.77 13.12
CA VAL A 25 -21.51 -14.88 13.34
C VAL A 25 -21.45 -15.18 14.84
N ASN A 26 -22.16 -16.23 15.25
CA ASN A 26 -22.09 -16.77 16.61
C ASN A 26 -20.83 -17.63 16.76
N GLY A 27 -19.97 -17.31 17.72
CA GLY A 27 -18.79 -18.10 18.05
C GLY A 27 -18.18 -17.74 19.40
N ASP A 28 -17.17 -18.48 19.83
CA ASP A 28 -16.33 -18.17 20.98
C ASP A 28 -14.95 -17.61 20.56
N SER A 29 -14.65 -17.61 19.26
CA SER A 29 -13.42 -17.05 18.70
C SER A 29 -13.54 -15.56 18.37
N SER A 30 -12.56 -14.80 18.85
CA SER A 30 -12.37 -13.36 18.56
C SER A 30 -11.23 -13.09 17.56
N ILE A 31 -10.60 -14.15 17.04
CA ILE A 31 -9.40 -14.05 16.20
C ILE A 31 -9.67 -14.75 14.87
N LEU A 32 -9.40 -14.03 13.77
CA LEU A 32 -9.50 -14.54 12.39
C LEU A 32 -10.89 -15.10 12.03
N SER A 33 -11.95 -14.48 12.55
CA SER A 33 -13.31 -14.81 12.16
C SER A 33 -13.52 -14.58 10.66
N VAL A 34 -14.29 -15.47 10.03
CA VAL A 34 -14.50 -15.46 8.58
C VAL A 34 -15.28 -14.21 8.16
N TRP A 35 -14.86 -13.58 7.06
CA TRP A 35 -15.61 -12.50 6.42
C TRP A 35 -16.98 -13.03 5.96
N SER A 36 -18.07 -12.53 6.53
CA SER A 36 -19.41 -13.08 6.32
C SER A 36 -20.25 -12.31 5.29
N ASP A 37 -19.68 -11.29 4.65
CA ASP A 37 -20.30 -10.56 3.55
C ASP A 37 -19.77 -11.08 2.20
N HIS A 38 -20.27 -10.56 1.09
CA HIS A 38 -19.73 -10.85 -0.23
C HIS A 38 -18.23 -10.49 -0.29
N PRO A 39 -17.42 -11.24 -1.07
CA PRO A 39 -16.03 -10.88 -1.28
C PRO A 39 -15.91 -9.49 -1.89
N LEU A 40 -15.09 -8.65 -1.27
CA LEU A 40 -14.85 -7.30 -1.75
C LEU A 40 -14.23 -7.32 -3.16
N SER A 41 -14.74 -6.49 -4.04
CA SER A 41 -14.16 -6.24 -5.36
C SER A 41 -12.95 -5.31 -5.27
N SER A 42 -12.09 -5.28 -6.30
CA SER A 42 -10.93 -4.37 -6.30
C SER A 42 -11.37 -2.91 -6.10
N HIS A 43 -10.68 -2.20 -5.20
CA HIS A 43 -10.95 -0.82 -4.78
C HIS A 43 -12.21 -0.62 -3.95
N GLU A 44 -12.95 -1.68 -3.65
CA GLU A 44 -14.11 -1.61 -2.78
C GLU A 44 -13.68 -1.34 -1.34
N ILE A 45 -14.31 -0.35 -0.73
CA ILE A 45 -14.13 0.00 0.68
C ILE A 45 -15.37 -0.47 1.40
N ALA A 46 -15.24 -1.19 2.51
CA ALA A 46 -16.32 -1.49 3.43
C ALA A 46 -16.03 -0.89 4.81
N SER A 47 -17.08 -0.67 5.61
CA SER A 47 -16.95 -0.26 7.01
C SER A 47 -17.39 -1.39 7.93
N VAL A 48 -16.61 -1.68 8.96
CA VAL A 48 -16.87 -2.74 9.92
C VAL A 48 -16.86 -2.21 11.34
N ARG A 49 -17.65 -2.81 12.20
CA ARG A 49 -17.60 -2.61 13.66
C ARG A 49 -17.94 -3.93 14.33
N VAL A 50 -17.52 -4.09 15.57
CA VAL A 50 -17.73 -5.34 16.30
C VAL A 50 -18.35 -5.04 17.65
N LYS A 51 -19.04 -6.03 18.21
CA LYS A 51 -19.61 -5.96 19.54
C LYS A 51 -19.48 -7.34 20.19
N ALA A 52 -19.18 -7.38 21.47
CA ALA A 52 -19.08 -8.63 22.20
C ALA A 52 -20.25 -8.76 23.18
N HIS A 53 -20.79 -9.97 23.25
CA HIS A 53 -21.81 -10.39 24.19
C HIS A 53 -21.24 -11.56 24.97
N GLY A 54 -21.30 -11.52 26.30
CA GLY A 54 -20.77 -12.59 27.15
C GLY A 54 -21.61 -12.78 28.41
N ILE A 55 -21.25 -13.77 29.22
CA ILE A 55 -21.86 -14.02 30.52
C ILE A 55 -20.77 -13.80 31.58
N SER A 56 -21.04 -13.00 32.60
CA SER A 56 -20.07 -12.78 33.68
C SER A 56 -19.76 -14.08 34.42
N ALA A 57 -18.55 -14.21 34.96
CA ALA A 57 -18.21 -15.37 35.78
C ALA A 57 -19.19 -15.53 36.98
N ARG A 58 -19.54 -16.78 37.32
CA ARG A 58 -20.40 -17.08 38.48
C ARG A 58 -19.78 -16.51 39.76
N GLN A 59 -20.58 -15.79 40.56
CA GLN A 59 -20.25 -15.60 41.98
C GLN A 59 -20.45 -16.93 42.72
N ALA A 60 -19.55 -17.25 43.66
CA ALA A 60 -19.60 -18.51 44.41
C ALA A 60 -20.94 -18.60 45.18
N GLY A 61 -21.83 -19.50 44.74
CA GLY A 61 -23.09 -19.82 45.41
C GLY A 61 -24.40 -19.29 44.78
N GLY A 62 -24.40 -18.72 43.56
CA GLY A 62 -25.61 -18.17 42.92
C GLY A 62 -25.87 -18.63 41.47
N THR A 63 -27.07 -18.30 40.97
CA THR A 63 -27.56 -18.52 39.58
C THR A 63 -26.61 -17.98 38.51
N ASP A 64 -26.80 -18.41 37.25
CA ASP A 64 -25.94 -18.02 36.11
C ASP A 64 -25.65 -16.51 36.08
N GLY A 65 -24.40 -16.16 35.70
CA GLY A 65 -23.91 -14.78 35.72
C GLY A 65 -24.74 -13.84 34.83
N ALA A 66 -24.66 -12.54 35.10
CA ALA A 66 -25.39 -11.56 34.31
C ALA A 66 -24.89 -11.53 32.86
N ALA A 67 -25.81 -11.40 31.91
CA ALA A 67 -25.47 -11.13 30.51
C ALA A 67 -24.75 -9.77 30.43
N ILE A 68 -23.50 -9.79 29.95
CA ILE A 68 -22.71 -8.60 29.66
C ILE A 68 -22.88 -8.29 28.18
N ASN A 69 -23.38 -7.10 27.91
CA ASN A 69 -23.58 -6.60 26.56
C ASN A 69 -22.67 -5.38 26.38
N MET A 70 -21.60 -5.50 25.59
CA MET A 70 -20.69 -4.37 25.37
C MET A 70 -21.28 -3.36 24.39
N GLU A 71 -20.80 -2.13 24.39
CA GLU A 71 -21.16 -1.18 23.32
C GLU A 71 -20.48 -1.56 21.99
N TRP A 72 -21.05 -1.06 20.89
CA TRP A 72 -20.41 -1.20 19.57
C TRP A 72 -19.04 -0.53 19.56
N SER A 73 -18.07 -1.18 18.88
CA SER A 73 -16.81 -0.51 18.55
C SER A 73 -17.04 0.69 17.63
N ALA A 74 -16.05 1.59 17.56
CA ALA A 74 -15.98 2.57 16.49
C ALA A 74 -15.90 1.87 15.11
N TRP A 75 -16.41 2.54 14.08
CA TRP A 75 -16.30 2.08 12.70
C TRP A 75 -14.84 2.02 12.23
N LYS A 76 -14.52 0.99 11.45
CA LYS A 76 -13.28 0.90 10.68
C LYS A 76 -13.49 0.56 9.23
N GLY A 77 -12.82 1.33 8.37
CA GLY A 77 -12.72 1.05 6.95
C GLY A 77 -11.77 -0.13 6.69
N VAL A 78 -12.22 -1.06 5.86
CA VAL A 78 -11.40 -2.06 5.18
C VAL A 78 -11.49 -1.76 3.68
N GLU A 79 -10.37 -1.87 2.97
CA GLU A 79 -10.35 -1.66 1.53
C GLU A 79 -9.69 -2.84 0.84
N ALA A 80 -10.36 -3.38 -0.17
CA ALA A 80 -9.75 -4.31 -1.10
C ALA A 80 -8.81 -3.56 -2.03
N ALA A 81 -7.56 -4.03 -2.07
CA ALA A 81 -6.56 -3.50 -2.98
C ALA A 81 -6.90 -3.82 -4.45
N LEU A 82 -5.91 -3.67 -5.33
CA LEU A 82 -6.02 -4.26 -6.65
C LEU A 82 -5.89 -5.79 -6.50
N LEU A 83 -6.94 -6.54 -6.85
CA LEU A 83 -6.98 -8.00 -6.66
C LEU A 83 -6.58 -8.75 -7.93
N ASN A 84 -6.88 -8.17 -9.09
CA ASN A 84 -6.74 -8.83 -10.39
C ASN A 84 -5.64 -8.15 -11.21
N ARG A 85 -4.82 -8.95 -11.90
CA ARG A 85 -3.73 -8.47 -12.74
C ARG A 85 -4.22 -7.56 -13.86
N GLU A 86 -5.39 -7.85 -14.40
CA GLU A 86 -6.00 -7.12 -15.52
C GLU A 86 -6.33 -5.67 -15.13
N GLY A 87 -6.52 -5.39 -13.85
CA GLY A 87 -6.72 -4.02 -13.37
C GLY A 87 -5.42 -3.22 -13.28
N TRP A 88 -4.25 -3.87 -13.31
CA TRP A 88 -2.96 -3.19 -13.42
C TRP A 88 -2.76 -2.72 -14.87
N LYS A 89 -2.74 -1.39 -15.07
CA LYS A 89 -2.57 -0.77 -16.40
C LYS A 89 -1.19 -0.15 -16.64
N GLY A 90 -0.34 -0.09 -15.61
CA GLY A 90 1.03 0.42 -15.74
C GLY A 90 1.98 -0.55 -16.42
N GLN A 91 2.97 -0.04 -17.12
CA GLN A 91 4.07 -0.81 -17.68
C GLN A 91 5.30 -0.71 -16.78
N PHE A 92 6.16 -1.73 -16.80
CA PHE A 92 7.49 -1.55 -16.23
C PHE A 92 8.27 -0.56 -17.07
N ILE A 93 8.93 0.39 -16.41
CA ILE A 93 9.75 1.41 -17.06
C ILE A 93 11.14 1.39 -16.46
N ALA A 94 12.15 1.66 -17.29
CA ALA A 94 13.55 1.67 -16.89
C ALA A 94 14.32 2.78 -17.60
N SER A 95 15.56 3.02 -17.17
CA SER A 95 16.45 3.93 -17.88
C SER A 95 16.70 3.45 -19.31
N SER A 96 16.67 4.37 -20.27
CA SER A 96 17.01 4.09 -21.67
C SER A 96 18.51 3.82 -21.87
N LYS A 97 19.36 4.32 -20.97
CA LYS A 97 20.82 4.08 -20.95
C LYS A 97 21.24 3.23 -19.76
N SER A 98 22.41 2.62 -19.87
CA SER A 98 23.02 1.88 -18.75
C SER A 98 23.29 2.82 -17.57
N THR A 99 22.99 2.31 -16.37
CA THR A 99 23.28 2.97 -15.09
C THR A 99 24.41 2.29 -14.34
N ALA A 100 25.06 1.29 -14.98
CA ALA A 100 26.24 0.65 -14.44
C ALA A 100 27.37 1.68 -14.27
N VAL A 101 28.01 1.63 -13.11
CA VAL A 101 29.20 2.41 -12.78
C VAL A 101 30.30 1.41 -12.46
N SER A 102 31.42 1.53 -13.17
CA SER A 102 32.62 0.73 -12.93
C SER A 102 33.61 1.59 -12.14
N GLU A 103 33.93 1.19 -10.91
CA GLU A 103 34.96 1.84 -10.08
C GLU A 103 36.27 1.03 -10.14
N GLY A 104 37.24 1.54 -10.90
CA GLY A 104 38.62 1.04 -10.89
C GLY A 104 38.84 -0.38 -11.43
N SER A 105 40.04 -0.92 -11.19
CA SER A 105 40.55 -2.18 -11.74
C SER A 105 40.00 -3.46 -11.08
N LYS A 106 39.15 -3.34 -10.04
CA LYS A 106 38.51 -4.49 -9.37
C LYS A 106 37.00 -4.44 -9.60
N LYS A 107 36.51 -5.31 -10.47
CA LYS A 107 35.09 -5.49 -10.85
C LYS A 107 34.15 -5.53 -9.64
N LYS A 108 33.44 -4.43 -9.39
CA LYS A 108 32.13 -4.46 -8.72
C LYS A 108 31.23 -3.47 -9.46
N ASP A 109 30.78 -3.87 -10.64
CA ASP A 109 29.80 -3.08 -11.39
C ASP A 109 28.56 -2.91 -10.52
N HIS A 110 28.15 -1.66 -10.30
CA HIS A 110 26.99 -1.35 -9.50
C HIS A 110 26.04 -0.47 -10.27
N PHE A 111 24.75 -0.61 -9.98
CA PHE A 111 23.73 0.23 -10.60
C PHE A 111 23.54 1.48 -9.77
N ARG A 112 23.78 2.63 -10.38
CA ARG A 112 23.43 3.92 -9.79
C ARG A 112 21.91 4.04 -9.70
N PRO A 113 21.33 4.41 -8.55
CA PRO A 113 19.90 4.66 -8.45
C PRO A 113 19.44 5.70 -9.49
N ILE A 114 18.22 5.53 -9.98
CA ILE A 114 17.59 6.47 -10.93
C ILE A 114 16.43 7.18 -10.28
N ARG A 115 16.14 8.38 -10.79
CA ARG A 115 14.91 9.11 -10.52
C ARG A 115 13.99 8.95 -11.72
N LEU A 116 12.74 8.63 -11.46
CA LEU A 116 11.65 8.60 -12.45
C LEU A 116 10.70 9.75 -12.14
N TRP A 117 10.21 10.44 -13.18
CA TRP A 117 9.35 11.61 -13.02
C TRP A 117 8.27 11.66 -14.09
N LYS A 118 7.06 12.04 -13.65
CA LYS A 118 5.94 12.39 -14.52
C LYS A 118 5.19 13.57 -13.93
N THR A 119 4.82 14.50 -14.80
CA THR A 119 3.87 15.56 -14.49
C THR A 119 2.56 15.23 -15.19
N PHE A 120 1.45 15.44 -14.50
CA PHE A 120 0.11 15.26 -15.03
C PHE A 120 -0.78 16.41 -14.55
N LYS A 121 -1.90 16.63 -15.24
CA LYS A 121 -2.92 17.61 -14.84
C LYS A 121 -4.20 16.85 -14.52
N LEU A 122 -4.94 17.35 -13.54
CA LEU A 122 -6.28 16.87 -13.19
C LEU A 122 -7.25 18.03 -13.44
N ASP A 123 -8.44 17.72 -13.94
CA ASP A 123 -9.47 18.73 -14.21
C ASP A 123 -10.05 19.33 -12.92
N SER A 124 -9.97 18.58 -11.82
CA SER A 124 -10.38 19.02 -10.48
C SER A 124 -9.52 18.35 -9.40
N GLU A 125 -9.55 18.92 -8.19
CA GLU A 125 -8.91 18.31 -7.03
C GLU A 125 -9.57 16.96 -6.68
N PRO A 126 -8.79 15.87 -6.51
CA PRO A 126 -9.35 14.57 -6.19
C PRO A 126 -9.76 14.48 -4.73
N LYS A 127 -10.98 14.00 -4.45
CA LYS A 127 -11.44 13.69 -3.08
C LYS A 127 -10.73 12.49 -2.46
N HIS A 128 -10.19 11.61 -3.31
CA HIS A 128 -9.55 10.36 -2.93
C HIS A 128 -8.53 9.95 -3.99
N ALA A 129 -7.35 9.47 -3.57
CA ALA A 129 -6.32 9.01 -4.48
C ALA A 129 -5.67 7.70 -3.98
N ARG A 130 -5.31 6.83 -4.93
CA ARG A 130 -4.59 5.58 -4.69
C ARG A 130 -3.38 5.49 -5.61
N ILE A 131 -2.27 5.03 -5.06
CA ILE A 131 -1.06 4.74 -5.80
C ILE A 131 -0.75 3.27 -5.57
N TYR A 132 -0.80 2.50 -6.66
CA TYR A 132 -0.29 1.15 -6.72
C TYR A 132 1.12 1.20 -7.28
N ILE A 133 2.10 0.77 -6.50
CA ILE A 133 3.50 0.88 -6.87
C ILE A 133 4.29 -0.37 -6.45
N THR A 134 5.25 -0.73 -7.30
CA THR A 134 6.22 -1.79 -7.06
C THR A 134 7.51 -1.44 -7.80
N ALA A 135 8.60 -2.12 -7.46
CA ALA A 135 9.87 -2.00 -8.16
C ALA A 135 10.58 -3.36 -8.20
N LEU A 136 11.37 -3.57 -9.26
CA LEU A 136 12.41 -4.59 -9.25
C LEU A 136 13.64 -4.00 -8.55
N GLY A 137 13.68 -4.14 -7.23
CA GLY A 137 14.61 -3.45 -6.36
C GLY A 137 13.83 -2.70 -5.28
N VAL A 138 14.28 -1.49 -4.94
CA VAL A 138 13.63 -0.66 -3.92
C VAL A 138 13.21 0.68 -4.50
N TYR A 139 12.16 1.27 -3.97
CA TYR A 139 11.68 2.59 -4.39
C TYR A 139 11.43 3.51 -3.19
N GLU A 140 11.42 4.81 -3.50
CA GLU A 140 10.94 5.87 -2.63
C GLU A 140 10.08 6.79 -3.51
N ALA A 141 8.82 7.00 -3.12
CA ALA A 141 7.84 7.72 -3.91
C ALA A 141 7.61 9.12 -3.34
N HIS A 142 7.46 10.11 -4.23
CA HIS A 142 7.11 11.48 -3.89
C HIS A 142 5.96 11.97 -4.76
N LEU A 143 5.03 12.72 -4.19
CA LEU A 143 3.99 13.47 -4.90
C LEU A 143 4.06 14.92 -4.44
N ASN A 144 4.15 15.84 -5.40
CA ASN A 144 4.26 17.28 -5.11
C ASN A 144 5.41 17.63 -4.13
N GLY A 145 6.52 16.91 -4.22
CA GLY A 145 7.70 17.09 -3.37
C GLY A 145 7.60 16.44 -1.98
N GLN A 146 6.43 15.92 -1.59
CA GLN A 146 6.24 15.23 -0.31
C GLN A 146 6.40 13.73 -0.47
N ARG A 147 7.10 13.09 0.46
CA ARG A 147 7.29 11.63 0.46
C ARG A 147 5.95 10.96 0.75
N ILE A 148 5.62 9.94 -0.03
CA ILE A 148 4.41 9.14 0.17
C ILE A 148 4.82 7.78 0.73
N GLY A 149 4.13 7.40 1.81
CA GLY A 149 4.42 6.19 2.56
C GLY A 149 5.51 6.39 3.61
N ASP A 150 5.41 5.62 4.68
CA ASP A 150 6.35 5.56 5.80
C ASP A 150 7.33 4.39 5.69
N GLU A 151 7.13 3.50 4.71
CA GLU A 151 7.97 2.34 4.47
C GLU A 151 9.38 2.74 4.02
N HIS A 152 10.37 2.19 4.71
CA HIS A 152 11.77 2.23 4.29
C HIS A 152 12.09 0.90 3.59
N VAL A 153 12.74 0.95 2.43
CA VAL A 153 13.10 -0.26 1.64
C VAL A 153 11.88 -0.94 0.98
N ALA A 154 10.83 -0.17 0.67
CA ALA A 154 9.68 -0.67 -0.10
C ALA A 154 10.12 -1.18 -1.50
N PRO A 155 9.52 -2.26 -2.03
CA PRO A 155 8.38 -3.01 -1.49
C PRO A 155 8.78 -4.19 -0.58
N GLY A 156 10.01 -4.21 -0.07
CA GLY A 156 10.57 -5.34 0.68
C GLY A 156 11.19 -6.42 -0.21
N TRP A 157 11.59 -7.53 0.42
CA TRP A 157 12.24 -8.65 -0.26
C TRP A 157 11.34 -9.89 -0.26
N ILE A 158 11.19 -10.49 -1.43
CA ILE A 158 10.56 -11.79 -1.62
C ILE A 158 11.52 -12.72 -2.37
N TRP A 159 11.71 -13.93 -1.85
CA TRP A 159 12.59 -14.95 -2.43
C TRP A 159 12.04 -15.56 -3.74
N ASN A 160 10.75 -15.35 -4.03
CA ASN A 160 10.08 -15.99 -5.16
C ASN A 160 10.07 -15.11 -6.41
N HIS A 161 10.83 -15.50 -7.43
CA HIS A 161 10.92 -14.81 -8.74
C HIS A 161 9.60 -14.79 -9.54
N HIS A 162 8.56 -15.50 -9.10
CA HIS A 162 7.23 -15.50 -9.71
C HIS A 162 6.25 -14.53 -9.03
N LYS A 163 6.62 -13.91 -7.91
CA LYS A 163 5.78 -12.97 -7.17
C LYS A 163 6.38 -11.57 -7.22
N LEU A 164 5.54 -10.54 -7.10
CA LEU A 164 5.97 -9.15 -6.98
C LEU A 164 5.16 -8.46 -5.90
N VAL A 165 5.84 -7.80 -4.95
CA VAL A 165 5.16 -7.03 -3.90
C VAL A 165 4.72 -5.68 -4.41
N THR A 166 3.42 -5.45 -4.36
CA THR A 166 2.81 -4.15 -4.65
C THR A 166 2.39 -3.50 -3.34
N ALA A 167 2.85 -2.28 -3.12
CA ALA A 167 2.30 -1.44 -2.06
C ALA A 167 1.10 -0.67 -2.60
N GLN A 168 0.11 -0.47 -1.73
CA GLN A 168 -0.96 0.49 -1.96
C GLN A 168 -0.76 1.67 -1.01
N LEU A 169 -0.42 2.83 -1.59
CA LEU A 169 -0.32 4.08 -0.88
C LEU A 169 -1.60 4.88 -1.15
N GLY A 170 -2.27 5.35 -0.11
CA GLY A 170 -3.53 6.07 -0.23
C GLY A 170 -3.47 7.45 0.41
N VAL A 171 -4.11 8.43 -0.23
CA VAL A 171 -4.59 9.66 0.42
C VAL A 171 -6.11 9.48 0.53
N TYR A 172 -6.56 9.18 1.74
CA TYR A 172 -7.90 8.67 2.00
C TYR A 172 -8.82 9.74 2.58
N SER A 173 -10.06 9.80 2.08
CA SER A 173 -11.18 10.47 2.72
C SER A 173 -12.26 9.42 3.02
N PRO A 174 -12.74 9.32 4.27
CA PRO A 174 -13.68 8.27 4.72
C PRO A 174 -15.02 8.23 4.02
N ASP A 175 -15.40 9.31 3.34
CA ASP A 175 -16.76 9.46 2.79
C ASP A 175 -16.86 9.10 1.30
N VAL A 176 -15.78 8.61 0.69
CA VAL A 176 -15.76 8.32 -0.75
C VAL A 176 -16.10 6.85 -1.01
N LYS A 177 -17.31 6.62 -1.52
CA LYS A 177 -17.72 5.33 -2.09
C LYS A 177 -16.85 5.00 -3.30
N ALA A 178 -16.47 3.74 -3.44
CA ALA A 178 -15.66 3.26 -4.55
C ALA A 178 -16.39 3.45 -5.88
N THR A 179 -16.05 4.51 -6.62
CA THR A 179 -16.49 4.74 -8.00
C THR A 179 -15.34 4.48 -8.98
N LYS A 180 -15.68 4.33 -10.26
CA LYS A 180 -14.71 4.39 -11.36
C LYS A 180 -13.79 5.61 -11.15
N PRO A 181 -12.46 5.48 -11.31
CA PRO A 181 -11.55 6.60 -11.10
C PRO A 181 -11.85 7.72 -12.10
N SER A 182 -11.89 8.97 -11.64
CA SER A 182 -12.01 10.15 -12.49
C SER A 182 -10.78 10.36 -13.37
N ALA A 183 -9.60 9.94 -12.89
CA ALA A 183 -8.37 9.94 -13.64
C ALA A 183 -7.52 8.72 -13.29
N ARG A 184 -6.74 8.21 -14.27
CA ARG A 184 -5.78 7.13 -14.07
C ARG A 184 -4.44 7.53 -14.69
N ILE A 185 -3.40 7.56 -13.86
CA ILE A 185 -2.04 7.87 -14.26
C ILE A 185 -1.25 6.56 -14.21
N CYS A 186 -0.65 6.18 -15.34
CA CYS A 186 0.10 4.93 -15.46
C CYS A 186 1.59 5.20 -15.74
N SER A 187 2.43 4.24 -15.36
CA SER A 187 3.80 4.11 -15.85
C SER A 187 3.78 3.71 -17.32
N ASP A 188 4.44 4.50 -18.16
CA ASP A 188 4.44 4.42 -19.62
C ASP A 188 5.64 5.20 -20.20
N GLU A 189 5.77 5.24 -21.52
CA GLU A 189 6.82 5.94 -22.27
C GLU A 189 6.88 7.45 -22.06
N THR A 190 5.83 8.07 -21.48
CA THR A 190 5.82 9.52 -21.24
C THR A 190 6.57 9.91 -19.96
N TRP A 191 6.94 8.93 -19.13
CA TRP A 191 7.81 9.16 -17.99
C TRP A 191 9.22 9.54 -18.44
N LYS A 192 9.88 10.34 -17.60
CA LYS A 192 11.27 10.72 -17.80
C LYS A 192 12.13 10.15 -16.69
N TRP A 193 13.42 9.98 -16.96
CA TRP A 193 14.38 9.55 -15.96
C TRP A 193 15.65 10.40 -15.95
N LYS A 194 16.37 10.33 -14.84
CA LYS A 194 17.75 10.80 -14.72
C LYS A 194 18.49 10.07 -13.62
N LYS A 195 19.82 10.14 -13.63
CA LYS A 195 20.66 9.59 -12.55
C LYS A 195 20.34 10.28 -11.21
N SER A 196 20.22 9.49 -10.15
CA SER A 196 20.05 10.01 -8.78
C SER A 196 21.32 10.72 -8.31
N PRO A 197 21.23 11.73 -7.42
CA PRO A 197 22.39 12.26 -6.71
C PRO A 197 23.14 11.19 -5.90
N ILE A 198 22.42 10.16 -5.46
CA ILE A 198 23.00 8.95 -4.87
C ILE A 198 23.86 8.27 -5.93
N ILE A 199 25.15 8.08 -5.64
CA ILE A 199 26.10 7.42 -6.54
C ILE A 199 25.88 5.91 -6.46
N SER A 200 25.85 5.37 -5.24
CA SER A 200 25.62 3.96 -4.95
C SER A 200 24.69 3.81 -3.75
N SER A 201 23.92 2.73 -3.73
CA SER A 201 23.04 2.36 -2.61
C SER A 201 22.99 0.85 -2.54
N TRP A 202 23.70 0.29 -1.57
CA TRP A 202 23.77 -1.14 -1.31
C TRP A 202 23.12 -1.46 0.03
N ILE A 203 22.58 -2.67 0.14
CA ILE A 203 22.05 -3.18 1.41
C ILE A 203 23.18 -3.35 2.44
N TYR A 204 24.32 -3.89 1.99
CA TYR A 204 25.46 -4.19 2.88
C TYR A 204 26.48 -3.05 2.97
N ASP A 205 26.77 -2.39 1.85
CA ASP A 205 27.85 -1.39 1.76
C ASP A 205 27.33 0.06 1.97
N GLY A 206 26.03 0.23 2.25
CA GLY A 206 25.41 1.52 2.52
C GLY A 206 25.22 2.42 1.28
N ARG A 207 24.96 3.71 1.53
CA ARG A 207 24.70 4.73 0.49
C ARG A 207 25.87 5.70 0.37
N HIS A 208 26.29 5.98 -0.86
CA HIS A 208 27.29 6.99 -1.17
C HIS A 208 26.63 8.20 -1.86
N VAL A 209 26.76 9.38 -1.24
CA VAL A 209 26.26 10.65 -1.75
C VAL A 209 27.40 11.68 -1.73
N PRO A 210 27.62 12.47 -2.80
CA PRO A 210 28.65 13.51 -2.78
C PRO A 210 28.32 14.60 -1.75
N ARG A 211 29.35 15.05 -1.00
CA ARG A 211 29.24 16.03 0.09
C ARG A 211 28.71 17.42 -0.30
N ARG A 212 28.61 17.73 -1.60
CA ARG A 212 28.20 19.05 -2.13
C ARG A 212 26.70 19.21 -2.39
N ARG A 213 25.86 18.25 -2.01
CA ARG A 213 24.40 18.33 -2.24
C ARG A 213 23.64 18.11 -0.94
N ASP A 214 22.80 19.07 -0.59
CA ASP A 214 21.86 18.93 0.51
C ASP A 214 20.79 17.89 0.17
N TRP A 215 20.39 17.11 1.17
CA TRP A 215 19.41 16.05 1.02
C TRP A 215 18.04 16.59 0.60
N ASN A 216 17.66 17.76 1.11
CA ASN A 216 16.38 18.42 0.81
C ASN A 216 16.27 18.83 -0.67
N ASP A 217 17.39 19.11 -1.34
CA ASP A 217 17.40 19.41 -2.78
C ASP A 217 17.10 18.18 -3.65
N ILE A 218 17.27 16.96 -3.13
CA ILE A 218 17.11 15.74 -3.91
C ILE A 218 15.63 15.49 -4.25
N ALA A 219 14.72 15.82 -3.32
CA ALA A 219 13.27 15.71 -3.46
C ALA A 219 12.63 16.94 -4.11
N ALA A 220 13.16 18.15 -3.84
CA ALA A 220 12.57 19.41 -4.29
C ALA A 220 12.95 19.86 -5.71
N GLN A 221 13.89 19.17 -6.39
CA GLN A 221 14.31 19.48 -7.75
C GLN A 221 13.21 19.18 -8.78
N SER A 222 12.28 20.14 -8.91
CA SER A 222 11.38 20.32 -10.04
C SER A 222 12.17 20.27 -11.36
N PRO A 223 11.61 19.74 -12.45
CA PRO A 223 12.33 19.60 -13.71
C PRO A 223 12.62 20.97 -14.32
N GLN A 224 13.83 21.51 -14.12
CA GLN A 224 14.44 22.24 -15.22
C GLN A 224 14.64 21.24 -16.36
N ALA A 225 13.81 21.39 -17.40
CA ALA A 225 13.48 20.35 -18.37
C ALA A 225 14.67 19.80 -19.18
N SER A 226 15.81 20.48 -19.19
CA SER A 226 16.95 20.17 -20.08
C SER A 226 17.80 18.96 -19.67
N SER A 227 17.63 18.39 -18.47
CA SER A 227 18.49 17.30 -17.96
C SER A 227 17.84 15.92 -17.84
N TRP A 228 16.55 15.81 -18.18
CA TRP A 228 15.80 14.56 -18.07
C TRP A 228 15.71 13.84 -19.41
N GLU A 229 15.87 12.52 -19.40
CA GLU A 229 15.87 11.68 -20.59
C GLU A 229 14.59 10.83 -20.67
N LEU A 230 14.25 10.35 -21.88
CA LEU A 230 13.14 9.41 -22.08
C LEU A 230 13.47 8.03 -21.48
N ILE A 231 12.45 7.36 -20.93
CA ILE A 231 12.57 5.99 -20.40
C ILE A 231 12.50 4.95 -21.53
N LYS A 232 12.77 3.69 -21.20
CA LYS A 232 12.38 2.53 -22.00
C LYS A 232 11.30 1.73 -21.27
N THR A 233 10.30 1.26 -22.02
CA THR A 233 9.29 0.34 -21.49
C THR A 233 9.84 -1.08 -21.48
N LEU A 234 9.39 -1.88 -20.52
CA LEU A 234 9.80 -3.26 -20.33
C LEU A 234 8.57 -4.16 -20.35
N THR A 235 8.69 -5.28 -21.05
CA THR A 235 7.67 -6.33 -21.03
C THR A 235 7.69 -7.04 -19.69
N PHE A 236 6.53 -7.15 -19.06
CA PHE A 236 6.38 -7.86 -17.80
C PHE A 236 6.68 -9.38 -17.98
N PRO A 237 7.46 -10.02 -17.09
CA PRO A 237 7.69 -11.47 -17.17
C PRO A 237 6.38 -12.25 -16.96
N LYS A 238 6.06 -13.19 -17.86
CA LYS A 238 4.81 -13.97 -17.85
C LYS A 238 4.72 -15.00 -16.68
N SER A 239 4.89 -14.58 -15.43
CA SER A 239 4.73 -15.43 -14.23
C SER A 239 3.39 -15.14 -13.52
N PRO A 240 2.82 -16.14 -12.79
CA PRO A 240 1.51 -16.03 -12.17
C PRO A 240 1.51 -15.01 -11.04
N SER A 241 0.70 -13.98 -11.25
CA SER A 241 0.49 -12.82 -10.40
C SER A 241 -0.27 -13.19 -9.13
N SER A 242 0.45 -13.57 -8.07
CA SER A 242 -0.08 -13.34 -6.73
C SER A 242 0.41 -11.97 -6.29
N LEU A 243 -0.50 -11.00 -6.19
CA LEU A 243 -0.26 -9.77 -5.47
C LEU A 243 -0.16 -10.16 -3.99
N PRO A 244 0.98 -9.95 -3.32
CA PRO A 244 1.09 -10.18 -1.89
C PRO A 244 0.25 -9.14 -1.15
N PRO A 245 -0.04 -9.35 0.15
CA PRO A 245 -0.87 -8.44 0.92
C PRO A 245 -0.40 -7.00 0.73
N ALA A 246 -1.30 -6.16 0.23
CA ALA A 246 -1.04 -4.73 0.14
C ALA A 246 -0.84 -4.21 1.56
N GLN A 247 0.36 -3.70 1.85
CA GLN A 247 0.55 -2.90 3.06
C GLN A 247 -0.04 -1.52 2.80
N GLN A 248 -0.90 -1.08 3.71
CA GLN A 248 -1.49 0.25 3.69
C GLN A 248 -0.59 1.17 4.51
N SER A 249 0.24 1.97 3.86
CA SER A 249 0.91 3.09 4.53
C SER A 249 0.02 4.33 4.46
N ARG A 250 -0.18 5.02 5.58
CA ARG A 250 -0.88 6.30 5.60
C ARG A 250 0.13 7.41 5.32
N SER A 251 -0.23 8.34 4.44
CA SER A 251 0.43 9.64 4.43
C SER A 251 -0.07 10.44 5.64
N PRO A 252 0.77 11.21 6.34
CA PRO A 252 0.28 12.20 7.28
C PRO A 252 -0.63 13.17 6.52
N SER A 253 -1.80 13.47 7.08
CA SER A 253 -2.68 14.52 6.55
C SER A 253 -1.89 15.82 6.37
N PRO A 254 -2.21 16.63 5.34
CA PRO A 254 -1.61 17.97 5.19
C PRO A 254 -1.86 18.85 6.42
#